data_AF-A0A935TJI7-F1
#
_entry.id   AF-A0A935TJI7-F1
#
_cell.length_a   1.000
_cell.length_b   1.000
_cell.length_c   1.000
_cell.angle_alpha   90.00
_cell.angle_beta   90.00
_cell.angle_gamma   90.00
#
_symmetry.space_group_name_H-M   'P 1'
#
loop_
_entity.id
_entity.type
_entity.pdbx_description
1 polymer ?
#
loop_
_entity_poly.entity_id
_entity_poly.type
_entity_poly.pdbx_seq_one_letter_code
_entity_poly.pdbx_strand_id
1 'polypeptide(L)'
;MSNPHTDNHAQTSHGGQTRKSFNLSALLVPLLLLIGLIYYFVPGPAPQRINEDDRARAVAARIQKVGAVAMGDANRPLRSGEEVFKAQCTACHTAGVAGAPKFGDAGAWAPRLGAGYAALLNSSLKGKGAMGPQGGGEFNDLEIGRAVVYMANAAGGKFAEPAAPAPAPAPARQLQLQHQLQHLPSKTNPCPQGKKKPSRRLRLGFLYGFLACSQRIYCLVCY
;
A
#
# COMPACT_ATOMS: atom_id res chain seq x y z
N MET A 1 75.70 40.09 23.99
CA MET A 1 74.75 39.99 25.12
C MET A 1 73.93 38.73 24.93
N SER A 2 74.26 37.73 25.72
CA SER A 2 73.62 36.41 25.83
C SER A 2 72.27 36.55 26.54
N ASN A 3 71.22 35.90 26.06
CA ASN A 3 70.01 35.68 26.85
C ASN A 3 69.62 34.19 26.82
N PRO A 4 69.41 33.56 27.98
CA PRO A 4 69.25 32.12 28.12
C PRO A 4 67.82 31.64 27.85
N HIS A 5 67.74 30.37 27.41
CA HIS A 5 66.55 29.55 27.38
C HIS A 5 65.87 29.50 28.76
N THR A 6 64.55 29.68 28.80
CA THR A 6 63.71 29.31 29.94
C THR A 6 62.91 28.06 29.59
N ASP A 7 63.14 27.02 30.37
CA ASP A 7 62.50 25.72 30.28
C ASP A 7 61.04 25.80 30.77
N ASN A 8 60.10 25.41 29.90
CA ASN A 8 58.70 25.21 30.26
C ASN A 8 58.56 23.87 31.00
N HIS A 9 58.70 23.89 32.32
CA HIS A 9 58.31 22.76 33.14
C HIS A 9 56.79 22.63 33.20
N ALA A 10 56.30 21.54 32.61
CA ALA A 10 54.94 21.05 32.74
C ALA A 10 54.55 20.95 34.22
N GLN A 11 53.43 21.58 34.58
CA GLN A 11 52.70 21.26 35.82
C GLN A 11 51.40 20.57 35.45
N THR A 12 51.45 19.24 35.35
CA THR A 12 50.28 18.37 35.49
C THR A 12 49.86 18.36 36.96
N SER A 13 48.80 19.10 37.29
CA SER A 13 48.10 18.99 38.56
C SER A 13 47.04 17.90 38.47
N HIS A 14 47.40 16.69 38.91
CA HIS A 14 46.45 15.65 39.25
C HIS A 14 46.22 15.63 40.77
N GLY A 15 44.96 15.51 41.18
CA GLY A 15 44.63 14.82 42.42
C GLY A 15 44.29 15.69 43.62
N GLY A 16 43.12 16.32 43.58
CA GLY A 16 42.39 16.76 44.79
C GLY A 16 40.95 16.30 44.68
N GLN A 17 40.67 15.06 45.11
CA GLN A 17 39.30 14.52 45.21
C GLN A 17 38.56 15.26 46.33
N THR A 18 38.08 16.47 46.01
CA THR A 18 37.08 17.15 46.82
C THR A 18 35.84 16.28 46.79
N ARG A 19 35.47 15.68 47.94
CA ARG A 19 34.15 15.10 48.14
C ARG A 19 33.14 16.24 48.00
N LYS A 20 32.77 16.57 46.76
CA LYS A 20 31.59 17.37 46.47
C LYS A 20 30.42 16.53 46.94
N SER A 21 29.93 16.80 48.14
CA SER A 21 28.61 16.40 48.57
C SER A 21 27.65 16.87 47.48
N PHE A 22 27.31 15.97 46.56
CA PHE A 22 26.31 16.24 45.54
C PHE A 22 25.01 16.46 46.29
N ASN A 23 24.65 17.74 46.44
CA ASN A 23 23.44 18.16 47.10
C ASN A 23 22.27 17.54 46.35
N LEU A 24 21.65 16.49 46.92
CA LEU A 24 20.53 15.77 46.32
C LEU A 24 19.37 16.72 45.94
N SER A 25 19.26 17.85 46.64
CA SER A 25 18.35 18.95 46.35
C SER A 25 18.57 19.61 44.98
N ALA A 26 19.81 19.66 44.48
CA ALA A 26 20.13 20.24 43.17
C ALA A 26 19.64 19.37 42.00
N LEU A 27 19.32 18.10 42.24
CA LEU A 27 18.72 17.19 41.26
C LEU A 27 17.20 17.07 41.43
N LEU A 28 16.69 17.17 42.67
CA LEU A 28 15.27 17.03 42.95
C LEU A 28 14.44 18.20 42.42
N VAL A 29 14.94 19.43 42.57
CA VAL A 29 14.22 20.65 42.14
C VAL A 29 13.99 20.69 40.63
N PRO A 30 15.00 20.49 39.75
CA PRO A 30 14.76 20.46 38.31
C PRO A 30 13.90 19.27 37.88
N LEU A 31 14.00 18.12 38.56
CA LEU A 31 13.18 16.94 38.26
C LEU A 31 11.69 17.19 38.56
N LEU A 32 11.37 17.76 39.72
CA LEU A 32 9.99 18.07 40.10
C LEU A 32 9.39 19.16 39.21
N LEU A 33 10.19 20.17 38.84
CA LEU A 33 9.74 21.24 37.93
C LEU A 33 9.45 20.67 36.53
N LEU A 34 10.29 19.76 36.03
CA LEU A 34 10.07 19.07 34.75
C LEU A 34 8.80 18.20 34.79
N ILE A 35 8.60 17.41 35.85
CA ILE A 35 7.41 16.55 36.01
C ILE A 35 6.14 17.41 36.10
N GLY A 36 6.18 18.52 36.85
CA GLY A 36 5.05 19.46 36.95
C GLY A 36 4.72 20.13 35.62
N LEU A 37 5.73 20.51 34.84
CA LEU A 37 5.56 21.07 33.50
C LEU A 37 4.92 20.05 32.54
N ILE A 38 5.39 18.80 32.57
CA ILE A 38 4.79 17.72 31.79
C ILE A 38 3.32 17.52 32.18
N TYR A 39 2.99 17.55 33.47
CA TYR A 39 1.61 17.39 33.92
C TYR A 39 0.70 18.57 33.53
N TYR A 40 1.24 19.78 33.47
CA TYR A 40 0.50 20.97 33.05
C TYR A 40 0.19 20.95 31.54
N PHE A 41 1.12 20.47 30.71
CA PHE A 41 0.97 20.44 29.25
C PHE A 41 0.43 19.11 28.71
N VAL A 42 0.55 18.02 29.45
CA VAL A 42 0.07 16.68 29.08
C VAL A 42 -1.02 16.26 30.07
N PRO A 43 -2.32 16.43 29.72
CA PRO A 43 -3.39 15.85 30.50
C PRO A 43 -3.14 14.35 30.62
N GLY A 44 -3.08 13.85 31.86
CA GLY A 44 -2.76 12.45 32.14
C GLY A 44 -3.67 11.50 31.35
N PRO A 45 -3.17 10.31 30.97
CA PRO A 45 -3.96 9.35 30.22
C PRO A 45 -5.20 8.98 31.05
N ALA A 46 -6.37 9.41 30.60
CA ALA A 46 -7.62 8.97 31.18
C ALA A 46 -7.64 7.43 31.21
N PRO A 47 -8.16 6.80 32.28
CA PRO A 47 -8.27 5.35 32.33
C PRO A 47 -9.02 4.88 31.08
N GLN A 48 -8.31 4.19 30.19
CA GLN A 48 -8.91 3.65 28.98
C GLN A 48 -9.79 2.47 29.38
N ARG A 49 -11.06 2.77 29.66
CA ARG A 49 -12.13 1.80 29.57
C ARG A 49 -12.18 1.32 28.13
N ILE A 50 -11.52 0.21 27.85
CA ILE A 50 -11.62 -0.48 26.58
C ILE A 50 -13.06 -0.97 26.46
N ASN A 51 -13.88 -0.23 25.72
CA ASN A 51 -15.25 -0.63 25.46
C ASN A 51 -15.22 -1.75 24.43
N GLU A 52 -16.27 -2.57 24.38
CA GLU A 52 -16.35 -3.69 23.44
C GLU A 52 -16.18 -3.22 21.98
N ASP A 53 -16.56 -1.96 21.69
CA ASP A 53 -16.35 -1.28 20.42
C ASP A 53 -14.86 -1.02 20.10
N ASP A 54 -14.04 -0.73 21.11
CA ASP A 54 -12.59 -0.53 20.96
C ASP A 54 -11.90 -1.86 20.67
N ARG A 55 -12.37 -2.94 21.31
CA ARG A 55 -11.91 -4.31 21.05
C ARG A 55 -12.35 -4.79 19.66
N ALA A 56 -13.59 -4.49 19.26
CA ALA A 56 -14.11 -4.79 17.94
C ALA A 56 -13.34 -4.03 16.84
N ARG A 57 -13.00 -2.76 17.05
CA ARG A 57 -12.14 -1.98 16.15
C ARG A 57 -10.71 -2.52 16.10
N ALA A 58 -10.13 -2.92 17.23
CA ALA A 58 -8.80 -3.52 17.27
C ALA A 58 -8.73 -4.89 16.57
N VAL A 59 -9.79 -5.70 16.66
CA VAL A 59 -9.92 -6.96 15.90
C VAL A 59 -10.12 -6.67 14.41
N ALA A 60 -10.98 -5.72 14.06
CA ALA A 60 -11.18 -5.31 12.66
C ALA A 60 -9.90 -4.73 12.03
N ALA A 61 -9.05 -4.06 12.81
CA ALA A 61 -7.74 -3.58 12.37
C ALA A 61 -6.76 -4.72 12.06
N ARG A 62 -6.86 -5.86 12.76
CA ARG A 62 -6.02 -7.05 12.54
C ARG A 62 -6.53 -7.97 11.44
N ILE A 63 -7.81 -7.85 11.05
CA ILE A 63 -8.42 -8.53 9.91
C ILE A 63 -8.34 -7.66 8.64
N GLN A 64 -7.63 -6.52 8.68
CA GLN A 64 -7.32 -5.81 7.45
C GLN A 64 -6.48 -6.71 6.55
N LYS A 65 -6.82 -6.72 5.27
CA LYS A 65 -6.12 -7.53 4.28
C LYS A 65 -4.66 -7.08 4.20
N VAL A 66 -3.75 -7.87 4.76
CA VAL A 66 -2.31 -7.74 4.60
C VAL A 66 -1.94 -8.10 3.17
N GLY A 67 -2.09 -7.12 2.29
CA GLY A 67 -1.97 -7.28 0.86
C GLY A 67 -2.68 -6.17 0.10
N ALA A 68 -2.56 -4.93 0.58
CA ALA A 68 -2.72 -3.77 -0.28
C ALA A 68 -1.34 -3.48 -0.87
N VAL A 69 -1.01 -4.14 -1.98
CA VAL A 69 0.02 -3.60 -2.87
C VAL A 69 -0.53 -2.24 -3.28
N ALA A 70 0.21 -1.17 -3.02
CA ALA A 70 -0.11 0.16 -3.50
C ALA A 70 0.06 0.16 -5.03
N MET A 71 -0.88 -0.47 -5.74
CA MET A 71 -1.13 -0.12 -7.12
C MET A 71 -1.68 1.30 -7.05
N GLY A 72 -0.93 2.24 -7.64
CA GLY A 72 -1.27 3.67 -7.64
C GLY A 72 -2.77 3.87 -7.82
N ASP A 73 -3.31 4.78 -7.02
CA ASP A 73 -4.73 5.14 -6.91
C ASP A 73 -5.56 4.67 -8.12
N ALA A 74 -6.22 3.52 -7.96
CA ALA A 74 -7.05 2.90 -9.00
C ALA A 74 -8.22 3.80 -9.44
N ASN A 75 -8.43 4.92 -8.74
CA ASN A 75 -9.48 5.90 -9.00
C ASN A 75 -8.94 7.23 -9.57
N ARG A 76 -7.63 7.34 -9.84
CA ARG A 76 -7.09 8.51 -10.53
C ARG A 76 -7.49 8.48 -12.01
N PRO A 77 -7.87 9.62 -12.63
CA PRO A 77 -8.04 9.69 -14.07
C PRO A 77 -6.76 9.23 -14.77
N LEU A 78 -6.94 8.22 -15.62
CA LEU A 78 -5.95 7.57 -16.47
C LEU A 78 -5.32 8.58 -17.43
N ARG A 79 -4.03 8.87 -17.28
CA ARG A 79 -3.28 9.83 -18.10
C ARG A 79 -3.21 9.38 -19.56
N SER A 80 -3.12 10.35 -20.47
CA SER A 80 -2.90 10.07 -21.90
C SER A 80 -1.48 9.58 -22.16
N GLY A 81 -1.24 8.93 -23.29
CA GLY A 81 0.11 8.49 -23.67
C GLY A 81 1.12 9.64 -23.78
N GLU A 82 0.68 10.80 -24.24
CA GLU A 82 1.50 12.01 -24.34
C GLU A 82 1.87 12.57 -22.94
N GLU A 83 0.92 12.58 -22.01
CA GLU A 83 1.16 13.04 -20.63
C GLU A 83 2.20 12.17 -19.92
N VAL A 84 2.08 10.84 -20.07
CA VAL A 84 3.04 9.87 -19.52
C VAL A 84 4.40 10.04 -20.17
N PHE A 85 4.42 10.21 -21.49
CA PHE A 85 5.66 10.47 -22.23
C PHE A 85 6.37 11.72 -21.68
N LYS A 86 5.64 12.83 -21.54
CA LYS A 86 6.17 14.08 -20.99
C LYS A 86 6.65 13.94 -19.56
N ALA A 87 5.91 13.21 -18.73
CA ALA A 87 6.19 13.06 -17.30
C ALA A 87 7.47 12.26 -17.02
N GLN A 88 7.78 11.22 -17.80
CA GLN A 88 8.88 10.30 -17.48
C GLN A 88 9.74 9.87 -18.67
N CYS A 89 9.12 9.62 -19.82
CA CYS A 89 9.84 9.02 -20.96
C CYS A 89 10.76 10.01 -21.68
N THR A 90 10.43 11.31 -21.64
CA THR A 90 11.25 12.39 -22.21
C THR A 90 12.68 12.39 -21.66
N ALA A 91 12.89 12.03 -20.40
CA ALA A 91 14.20 12.05 -19.76
C ALA A 91 15.28 11.26 -20.54
N CYS A 92 14.89 10.20 -21.25
CA CYS A 92 15.80 9.42 -22.07
C CYS A 92 15.49 9.47 -23.57
N HIS A 93 14.21 9.54 -23.95
CA HIS A 93 13.81 9.34 -25.35
C HIS A 93 13.80 10.61 -26.22
N THR A 94 13.90 11.82 -25.69
CA THR A 94 14.10 13.01 -26.56
C THR A 94 15.54 13.08 -27.07
N ALA A 95 16.51 12.95 -26.17
CA ALA A 95 17.94 13.02 -26.51
C ALA A 95 18.54 11.67 -26.95
N GLY A 96 17.87 10.55 -26.66
CA GLY A 96 18.40 9.21 -26.92
C GLY A 96 19.48 8.79 -25.92
N VAL A 97 19.30 9.14 -24.65
CA VAL A 97 20.24 8.86 -23.57
C VAL A 97 20.48 7.36 -23.44
N ALA A 98 21.73 6.95 -23.22
CA ALA A 98 22.13 5.54 -23.08
C ALA A 98 21.68 4.63 -24.25
N GLY A 99 21.56 5.19 -25.47
CA GLY A 99 21.12 4.44 -26.65
C GLY A 99 19.60 4.22 -26.71
N ALA A 100 18.81 4.99 -25.95
CA ALA A 100 17.37 4.99 -26.06
C ALA A 100 16.94 5.44 -27.48
N PRO A 101 15.92 4.81 -28.09
CA PRO A 101 15.40 5.24 -29.38
C PRO A 101 14.81 6.64 -29.27
N LYS A 102 15.28 7.57 -30.10
CA LYS A 102 14.82 8.95 -30.10
C LYS A 102 13.37 9.05 -30.54
N PHE A 103 12.60 9.92 -29.88
CA PHE A 103 11.22 10.19 -30.25
C PHE A 103 11.14 10.74 -31.69
N GLY A 104 10.31 10.13 -32.52
CA GLY A 104 10.15 10.52 -33.93
C GLY A 104 11.23 10.01 -34.90
N ASP A 105 12.25 9.27 -34.42
CA ASP A 105 13.30 8.73 -35.30
C ASP A 105 12.86 7.44 -35.99
N ALA A 106 12.28 7.56 -37.19
CA ALA A 106 11.83 6.42 -37.96
C ALA A 106 12.92 5.35 -38.20
N GLY A 107 14.20 5.75 -38.32
CA GLY A 107 15.31 4.81 -38.54
C GLY A 107 15.57 3.93 -37.31
N ALA A 108 15.63 4.55 -36.13
CA ALA A 108 15.82 3.82 -34.88
C ALA A 108 14.60 2.99 -34.46
N TRP A 109 13.40 3.39 -34.90
CA TRP A 109 12.14 2.72 -34.56
C TRP A 109 11.74 1.61 -35.54
N ALA A 110 12.12 1.66 -36.82
CA ALA A 110 11.76 0.66 -37.82
C ALA A 110 11.93 -0.82 -37.38
N PRO A 111 13.10 -1.26 -36.88
CA PRO A 111 13.27 -2.65 -36.43
C PRO A 111 12.44 -2.98 -35.18
N ARG A 112 12.08 -1.96 -34.39
CA ARG A 112 11.30 -2.11 -33.16
C ARG A 112 9.80 -2.20 -33.46
N LEU A 113 9.33 -1.42 -34.45
CA LEU A 113 7.98 -1.51 -34.98
C LEU A 113 7.73 -2.89 -35.59
N GLY A 114 8.73 -3.48 -36.25
CA GLY A 114 8.67 -4.85 -36.78
C GLY A 114 8.48 -5.94 -35.72
N ALA A 115 8.93 -5.72 -34.48
CA ALA A 115 8.69 -6.64 -33.37
C ALA A 115 7.24 -6.61 -32.85
N GLY A 116 6.48 -5.58 -33.22
CA GLY A 116 5.08 -5.41 -32.84
C GLY A 116 4.86 -4.80 -31.45
N TYR A 117 3.61 -4.36 -31.23
CA TYR A 117 3.20 -3.64 -30.02
C TYR A 117 3.41 -4.45 -28.73
N ALA A 118 3.07 -5.74 -28.71
CA ALA A 118 3.17 -6.58 -27.51
C ALA A 118 4.62 -6.71 -27.01
N ALA A 119 5.59 -6.84 -27.92
CA ALA A 119 7.01 -6.93 -27.58
C ALA A 119 7.55 -5.58 -27.03
N LEU A 120 7.10 -4.47 -27.62
CA LEU A 120 7.41 -3.12 -27.13
C LEU A 120 6.87 -2.91 -25.72
N LEU A 121 5.59 -3.21 -25.50
CA LEU A 121 4.95 -3.08 -24.19
C LEU A 121 5.65 -3.96 -23.15
N ASN A 122 5.97 -5.21 -23.48
CA ASN A 122 6.67 -6.11 -22.57
C ASN A 122 8.04 -5.56 -22.16
N SER A 123 8.78 -5.01 -23.13
CA SER A 123 10.07 -4.37 -22.87
C SER A 123 9.92 -3.12 -21.98
N SER A 124 8.86 -2.35 -22.18
CA SER A 124 8.54 -1.17 -21.35
C SER A 124 8.15 -1.51 -19.93
N LEU A 125 7.37 -2.58 -19.73
CA LEU A 125 6.93 -3.00 -18.40
C LEU A 125 8.05 -3.68 -17.61
N LYS A 126 8.80 -4.59 -18.25
CA LYS A 126 9.88 -5.33 -17.57
C LYS A 126 11.21 -4.57 -17.52
N GLY A 127 11.35 -3.51 -18.31
CA GLY A 127 12.63 -2.86 -18.55
C GLY A 127 13.49 -3.63 -19.56
N LYS A 128 14.42 -2.92 -20.20
CA LYS A 128 15.37 -3.50 -21.16
C LYS A 128 16.64 -2.66 -21.25
N GLY A 129 17.79 -3.28 -20.99
CA GLY A 129 19.08 -2.58 -21.01
C GLY A 129 19.14 -1.49 -19.93
N ALA A 130 19.43 -0.25 -20.33
CA ALA A 130 19.46 0.90 -19.44
C ALA A 130 18.05 1.44 -19.07
N MET A 131 16.98 0.97 -19.73
CA MET A 131 15.61 1.38 -19.41
C MET A 131 15.06 0.53 -18.26
N GLY A 132 14.77 1.16 -17.12
CA GLY A 132 14.15 0.51 -15.97
C GLY A 132 12.69 0.07 -16.22
N PRO A 133 12.12 -0.78 -15.35
CA PRO A 133 10.72 -1.17 -15.41
C PRO A 133 9.79 0.04 -15.41
N GLN A 134 8.78 0.04 -16.28
CA GLN A 134 7.82 1.14 -16.49
C GLN A 134 8.47 2.52 -16.77
N GLY A 135 9.75 2.55 -17.18
CA GLY A 135 10.49 3.80 -17.36
C GLY A 135 10.90 4.48 -16.05
N GLY A 136 10.77 3.80 -14.92
CA GLY A 136 11.19 4.30 -13.59
C GLY A 136 10.14 5.11 -12.83
N GLY A 137 8.87 5.08 -13.25
CA GLY A 137 7.78 5.79 -12.57
C GLY A 137 6.61 4.88 -12.15
N GLU A 138 5.77 5.39 -11.25
CA GLU A 138 4.56 4.73 -10.75
C GLU A 138 3.37 4.97 -11.70
N PHE A 139 3.35 4.26 -12.85
CA PHE A 139 2.28 4.34 -13.85
C PHE A 139 1.50 3.03 -13.93
N ASN A 140 0.24 3.11 -14.38
CA ASN A 140 -0.52 1.92 -14.70
C ASN A 140 -0.04 1.32 -16.04
N ASP A 141 -0.10 -0.01 -16.20
CA ASP A 141 0.27 -0.69 -17.44
C ASP A 141 -0.49 -0.15 -18.67
N LEU A 142 -1.74 0.29 -18.49
CA LEU A 142 -2.51 0.96 -19.53
C LEU A 142 -1.98 2.34 -19.92
N GLU A 143 -1.41 3.07 -18.97
CA GLU A 143 -0.76 4.37 -19.21
C GLU A 143 0.56 4.18 -19.96
N ILE A 144 1.35 3.18 -19.56
CA ILE A 144 2.58 2.80 -20.28
C ILE A 144 2.27 2.33 -21.70
N GLY A 145 1.22 1.52 -21.89
CA GLY A 145 0.79 1.09 -23.23
C GLY A 145 0.43 2.25 -24.14
N ARG A 146 -0.30 3.24 -23.62
CA ARG A 146 -0.61 4.47 -24.37
C ARG A 146 0.63 5.28 -24.70
N ALA A 147 1.58 5.40 -23.78
CA ALA A 147 2.86 6.07 -24.03
C ALA A 147 3.68 5.37 -25.14
N VAL A 148 3.72 4.04 -25.12
CA VAL A 148 4.42 3.25 -26.16
C VAL A 148 3.79 3.48 -27.53
N VAL A 149 2.45 3.49 -27.62
CA VAL A 149 1.76 3.79 -28.89
C VAL A 149 2.04 5.22 -29.35
N TYR A 150 1.98 6.20 -28.45
CA TYR A 150 2.29 7.59 -28.78
C TYR A 150 3.69 7.74 -29.40
N MET A 151 4.71 7.12 -28.78
CA MET A 151 6.08 7.14 -29.28
C MET A 151 6.25 6.39 -30.60
N ALA A 152 5.65 5.21 -30.70
CA ALA A 152 5.73 4.38 -31.90
C ALA A 152 5.05 5.05 -33.09
N ASN A 153 3.87 5.67 -32.87
CA ASN A 153 3.13 6.36 -33.92
C ASN A 153 3.85 7.64 -34.38
N ALA A 154 4.51 8.35 -33.46
CA ALA A 154 5.35 9.49 -33.82
C ALA A 154 6.53 9.10 -34.74
N ALA A 155 7.00 7.86 -34.66
CA ALA A 155 8.08 7.34 -35.49
C ALA A 155 7.60 6.56 -36.75
N GLY A 156 6.32 6.68 -37.10
CA GLY A 156 5.74 6.06 -38.30
C GLY A 156 5.00 4.74 -38.05
N GLY A 157 4.86 4.31 -36.80
CA GLY A 157 3.97 3.22 -36.41
C GLY A 157 2.49 3.56 -36.63
N LYS A 158 1.66 2.53 -36.78
CA LYS A 158 0.20 2.65 -36.84
C LYS A 158 -0.43 1.69 -35.83
N PHE A 159 -0.07 1.85 -34.57
CA PHE A 159 -0.68 1.09 -33.48
C PHE A 159 -1.93 1.81 -32.97
N ALA A 160 -2.99 1.05 -32.75
CA ALA A 160 -4.18 1.56 -32.09
C ALA A 160 -3.85 1.85 -30.63
N GLU A 161 -4.22 3.04 -30.15
CA GLU A 161 -4.05 3.38 -28.75
C GLU A 161 -4.90 2.42 -27.90
N PRO A 162 -4.33 1.78 -26.86
CA PRO A 162 -5.10 0.92 -25.99
C PRO A 162 -6.18 1.77 -25.34
N ALA A 163 -7.43 1.53 -25.73
CA ALA A 163 -8.55 2.12 -25.03
C ALA A 163 -8.46 1.65 -23.58
N ALA A 164 -8.58 2.60 -22.63
CA ALA A 164 -9.00 2.21 -21.30
C ALA A 164 -10.23 1.29 -21.48
N PRO A 165 -10.36 0.16 -20.74
CA PRO A 165 -11.61 -0.56 -20.76
C PRO A 165 -12.68 0.48 -20.47
N ALA A 166 -13.52 0.74 -21.47
CA ALA A 166 -14.61 1.68 -21.32
C ALA A 166 -15.29 1.29 -20.01
N PRO A 167 -15.65 2.23 -19.13
CA PRO A 167 -16.66 1.90 -18.14
C PRO A 167 -17.79 1.29 -18.96
N ALA A 168 -18.00 -0.02 -18.79
CA ALA A 168 -19.08 -0.71 -19.48
C ALA A 168 -20.32 0.18 -19.29
N PRO A 169 -21.11 0.45 -20.33
CA PRO A 169 -22.25 1.34 -20.20
C PRO A 169 -23.16 0.85 -19.07
N ALA A 170 -22.98 1.43 -17.89
CA ALA A 170 -23.96 1.41 -16.81
C ALA A 170 -24.70 2.74 -16.98
N PRO A 171 -25.99 2.67 -17.37
CA PRO A 171 -26.96 2.05 -16.49
C PRO A 171 -28.09 1.32 -17.24
N ALA A 172 -27.82 0.17 -17.86
CA ALA A 172 -28.91 -0.76 -18.21
C ALA A 172 -29.16 -1.79 -17.10
N ARG A 173 -28.10 -2.20 -16.37
CA ARG A 173 -28.20 -3.22 -15.31
C ARG A 173 -28.94 -2.70 -14.06
N GLN A 174 -28.83 -1.42 -13.73
CA GLN A 174 -29.48 -0.84 -12.56
C GLN A 174 -30.99 -0.64 -12.78
N LEU A 175 -31.40 -0.30 -14.01
CA LEU A 175 -32.81 -0.26 -14.39
C LEU A 175 -33.41 -1.68 -14.52
N GLN A 176 -32.65 -2.64 -15.07
CA GLN A 176 -33.10 -4.05 -15.11
C GLN A 176 -33.25 -4.66 -13.71
N LEU A 177 -32.36 -4.36 -12.76
CA LEU A 177 -32.52 -4.81 -11.36
C LEU A 177 -33.75 -4.18 -10.70
N GLN A 178 -34.06 -2.91 -10.98
CA GLN A 178 -35.29 -2.28 -10.48
C GLN A 178 -36.56 -2.87 -11.12
N HIS A 179 -36.57 -3.13 -12.43
CA HIS A 179 -37.71 -3.78 -13.09
C HIS A 179 -37.89 -5.23 -12.62
N GLN A 180 -36.79 -5.93 -12.34
CA GLN A 180 -36.82 -7.30 -11.82
C GLN A 180 -37.29 -7.34 -10.34
N LEU A 181 -36.97 -6.32 -9.54
CA LEU A 181 -37.50 -6.17 -8.17
C LEU A 181 -39.00 -5.84 -8.12
N GLN A 182 -39.56 -5.20 -9.15
CA GLN A 182 -41.01 -4.96 -9.25
C GLN A 182 -41.79 -6.23 -9.60
N HIS A 183 -41.15 -7.21 -10.22
CA HIS A 183 -41.73 -8.51 -10.59
C HIS A 183 -41.39 -9.63 -9.61
N LEU A 184 -40.66 -9.35 -8.51
CA LEU A 184 -40.56 -10.32 -7.42
C LEU A 184 -41.92 -10.42 -6.74
N PRO A 185 -42.58 -11.60 -6.73
CA PRO A 185 -43.82 -11.77 -5.99
C PRO A 185 -43.55 -11.51 -4.51
N SER A 186 -44.25 -10.53 -3.95
CA SER A 186 -44.32 -10.23 -2.52
C SER A 186 -44.95 -11.43 -1.78
N LYS A 187 -44.20 -12.50 -1.62
CA LYS A 187 -44.46 -13.52 -0.61
C LYS A 187 -43.45 -13.30 0.50
N THR A 188 -43.75 -12.31 1.33
CA THR A 188 -43.28 -12.25 2.70
C THR A 188 -43.80 -13.50 3.42
N ASN A 189 -43.07 -14.61 3.31
CA ASN A 189 -43.23 -15.67 4.29
C ASN A 189 -42.64 -15.12 5.60
N PRO A 190 -43.45 -14.92 6.66
CA PRO A 190 -42.92 -14.52 7.95
C PRO A 190 -41.93 -15.59 8.41
N CYS A 191 -40.74 -15.15 8.80
CA CYS A 191 -39.75 -16.01 9.44
C CYS A 191 -40.42 -16.75 10.61
N PRO A 192 -40.31 -18.09 10.71
CA PRO A 192 -40.97 -18.83 11.78
C PRO A 192 -40.37 -18.39 13.12
N GLN A 193 -41.18 -17.65 13.89
CA GLN A 193 -40.89 -17.28 15.27
C GLN A 193 -40.61 -18.55 16.07
N GLY A 194 -39.34 -18.75 16.42
CA GLY A 194 -38.89 -19.87 17.23
C GLY A 194 -39.64 -19.89 18.55
N LYS A 195 -40.45 -20.94 18.75
CA LYS A 195 -41.14 -21.17 20.02
C LYS A 195 -40.08 -21.37 21.11
N LYS A 196 -40.08 -20.49 22.12
CA LYS A 196 -39.30 -20.64 23.36
C LYS A 196 -39.55 -22.05 23.92
N LYS A 197 -38.55 -22.93 23.86
CA LYS A 197 -38.62 -24.26 24.46
C LYS A 197 -38.40 -24.09 25.97
N PRO A 198 -39.31 -24.56 26.85
CA PRO A 198 -39.13 -24.44 28.28
C PRO A 198 -37.98 -25.34 28.74
N SER A 199 -37.12 -24.74 29.57
CA SER A 199 -35.95 -25.33 30.21
C SER A 199 -36.27 -26.73 30.78
N ARG A 200 -35.70 -27.78 30.17
CA ARG A 200 -35.66 -29.11 30.77
C ARG A 200 -34.22 -29.45 31.12
N ARG A 201 -34.04 -29.64 32.43
CA ARG A 201 -32.81 -29.95 33.14
C ARG A 201 -32.05 -31.06 32.45
N LEU A 202 -30.76 -30.78 32.27
CA LEU A 202 -29.66 -31.67 32.01
C LEU A 202 -29.81 -32.98 32.83
N ARG A 203 -30.04 -34.10 32.15
CA ARG A 203 -29.70 -35.43 32.67
C ARG A 203 -28.68 -36.06 31.74
N LEU A 204 -27.45 -36.04 32.25
CA LEU A 204 -26.39 -37.03 32.11
C LEU A 204 -26.78 -38.32 31.36
N GLY A 205 -25.94 -38.68 30.39
CA GLY A 205 -25.82 -40.05 29.90
C GLY A 205 -26.31 -40.24 28.47
N PHE A 206 -25.42 -40.06 27.50
CA PHE A 206 -25.05 -41.15 26.59
C PHE A 206 -23.81 -40.75 25.79
N LEU A 207 -22.68 -41.22 26.30
CA LEU A 207 -21.48 -41.50 25.52
C LEU A 207 -21.87 -42.41 24.33
N TYR A 208 -21.13 -42.33 23.23
CA TYR A 208 -21.21 -43.13 22.00
C TYR A 208 -22.22 -42.67 20.93
N GLY A 209 -21.68 -42.05 19.86
CA GLY A 209 -22.41 -41.83 18.61
C GLY A 209 -21.72 -40.90 17.60
N PHE A 210 -20.73 -40.11 18.03
CA PHE A 210 -20.09 -39.10 17.17
C PHE A 210 -18.96 -39.61 16.26
N LEU A 211 -18.69 -40.91 16.20
CA LEU A 211 -17.56 -41.45 15.42
C LEU A 211 -17.94 -41.99 14.01
N ALA A 212 -19.20 -41.94 13.59
CA ALA A 212 -19.64 -42.57 12.33
C ALA A 212 -20.08 -41.59 11.21
N CYS A 213 -20.05 -40.28 11.42
CA CYS A 213 -20.51 -39.30 10.41
C CYS A 213 -19.44 -38.28 10.02
N SER A 214 -18.17 -38.71 9.90
CA SER A 214 -17.07 -37.83 9.46
C SER A 214 -16.31 -38.34 8.21
N GLN A 215 -16.64 -39.52 7.67
CA GLN A 215 -15.92 -40.07 6.50
C GLN A 215 -16.67 -40.05 5.16
N ARG A 216 -17.93 -39.60 5.10
CA ARG A 216 -18.71 -39.69 3.85
C ARG A 216 -18.81 -38.42 3.00
N ILE A 217 -18.14 -37.33 3.39
CA ILE A 217 -18.19 -36.06 2.64
C ILE A 217 -16.91 -35.80 1.81
N TYR A 218 -15.85 -36.59 1.99
CA TYR A 218 -14.58 -36.40 1.28
C TYR A 218 -14.49 -36.97 -0.16
N CYS A 219 -15.59 -37.43 -0.79
CA CYS A 219 -15.51 -38.14 -2.08
C CYS A 219 -16.33 -37.57 -3.25
N LEU A 220 -16.77 -36.30 -3.25
CA LEU A 220 -17.49 -35.73 -4.41
C LEU A 220 -16.90 -34.41 -4.95
N VAL A 221 -15.57 -34.28 -4.93
CA VAL A 221 -14.83 -33.37 -5.82
C VAL A 221 -14.21 -34.22 -6.93
N CYS A 222 -15.03 -34.59 -7.91
CA CYS A 222 -14.64 -35.06 -9.24
C CYS A 222 -15.90 -35.08 -10.12
N TYR A 223 -16.29 -33.91 -10.64
CA TYR A 223 -16.97 -33.76 -11.94
C TYR A 223 -16.82 -32.31 -12.42
#